data_AF-A0A444JBQ5-F1
#
_entry.id   AF-A0A444JBQ5-F1
#
_cell.length_a   1.000
_cell.length_b   1.000
_cell.length_c   1.000
_cell.angle_alpha   90.00
_cell.angle_beta   90.00
_cell.angle_gamma   90.00
#
_symmetry.space_group_name_H-M   'P 1'
#
loop_
_entity.id
_entity.type
_entity.pdbx_description
1 polymer ?
#
loop_
_entity_poly.entity_id
_entity_poly.type
_entity_poly.pdbx_seq_one_letter_code
_entity_poly.pdbx_strand_id
1 'polypeptide(L)'
;MYTGTDQKGFTLIELIIVMVLISLTTSFALPRIQANLYTNELSATAQRFVGLVTQAGQEARAKHVAFTLRFDAEANAFLAMPVTSGPETEEKKNKA
;
A
#
# COMPACT_ATOMS: atom_id res chain seq x y z
N MET A 1 32.56 48.95 22.84
CA MET A 1 31.12 48.75 23.11
C MET A 1 30.42 48.73 21.76
N TYR A 2 30.12 47.55 21.20
CA TYR A 2 29.41 47.45 19.92
C TYR A 2 27.91 47.48 20.18
N THR A 3 27.29 48.66 20.04
CA THR A 3 25.84 48.82 20.07
C THR A 3 25.36 48.91 18.62
N GLY A 4 24.62 47.91 18.16
CA GLY A 4 24.11 47.90 16.79
C GLY A 4 23.43 46.60 16.44
N THR A 5 22.34 46.27 17.12
CA THR A 5 21.39 45.30 16.56
C THR A 5 20.52 46.03 15.55
N ASP A 6 21.05 46.24 14.34
CA ASP A 6 20.30 46.69 13.17
C ASP A 6 19.22 45.64 12.84
N GLN A 7 18.04 45.77 13.43
CA GLN A 7 16.86 44.98 13.06
C GLN A 7 16.27 45.55 11.77
N LYS A 8 16.91 45.25 10.63
CA LYS A 8 16.35 45.57 9.32
C LYS A 8 15.24 44.57 8.98
N GLY A 9 14.05 45.09 8.71
CA GLY A 9 12.91 44.31 8.26
C GLY A 9 13.00 43.89 6.80
N PHE A 10 12.20 42.89 6.41
CA PHE A 10 12.11 42.41 5.04
C PHE A 10 11.34 43.38 4.14
N THR A 11 11.75 43.45 2.88
CA THR A 11 11.03 44.24 1.87
C THR A 11 9.86 43.43 1.28
N LEU A 12 8.86 44.13 0.73
CA LEU A 12 7.72 43.48 0.08
C LEU A 12 8.16 42.64 -1.14
N ILE A 13 9.13 43.13 -1.91
CA ILE A 13 9.64 42.41 -3.08
C ILE A 13 10.34 41.11 -2.70
N GLU A 14 11.03 41.08 -1.56
CA GLU A 14 11.71 39.88 -1.07
C GLU A 14 10.70 38.78 -0.73
N LEU A 15 9.61 39.12 -0.04
CA LEU A 15 8.55 38.14 0.24
C LEU A 15 7.88 37.62 -1.04
N ILE A 16 7.67 38.46 -2.06
CA ILE A 16 7.14 38.02 -3.34
C ILE A 16 8.08 37.01 -4.00
N ILE A 17 9.38 37.30 -4.04
CA ILE A 17 10.38 36.39 -4.60
C ILE A 17 10.39 35.06 -3.82
N VAL A 18 10.37 35.11 -2.49
CA VAL A 18 10.33 33.89 -1.66
C VAL A 18 9.07 33.07 -1.95
N MET A 19 7.90 33.69 -2.06
CA MET A 19 6.64 32.99 -2.38
C MET A 19 6.71 32.32 -3.77
N VAL A 20 7.29 32.99 -4.77
CA VAL A 20 7.50 32.42 -6.11
C VAL A 20 8.46 31.23 -6.05
N LEU A 21 9.57 31.34 -5.32
CA LEU A 21 10.55 30.27 -5.17
C LEU A 21 9.97 29.05 -4.43
N ILE A 22 9.18 29.27 -3.37
CA ILE A 22 8.47 28.20 -2.66
C ILE A 22 7.51 27.51 -3.64
N SER A 23 6.70 28.27 -4.38
CA SER A 23 5.72 27.71 -5.32
C SER A 23 6.39 26.86 -6.41
N LEU A 24 7.49 27.36 -6.97
CA LEU A 24 8.27 26.65 -7.98
C LEU A 24 8.84 25.34 -7.42
N THR A 25 9.43 25.40 -6.23
CA THR A 25 10.03 24.22 -5.57
C THR A 25 8.97 23.20 -5.21
N THR A 26 7.85 23.63 -4.64
CA THR A 26 6.73 22.76 -4.25
C THR A 26 6.09 22.08 -5.46
N SER A 27 6.02 22.74 -6.62
CA SER A 27 5.49 22.17 -7.86
C SER A 27 6.19 20.87 -8.25
N PHE A 28 7.51 20.78 -8.02
CA PHE A 28 8.28 19.57 -8.31
C PHE A 28 8.43 18.63 -7.10
N ALA A 29 8.49 19.18 -5.89
CA ALA A 29 8.68 18.39 -4.66
C ALA A 29 7.43 17.59 -4.27
N LEU A 30 6.23 18.17 -4.43
CA LEU A 30 4.99 17.57 -3.96
C LEU A 30 4.62 16.25 -4.67
N PRO A 31 4.69 16.12 -6.00
CA PRO A 31 4.42 14.85 -6.69
C PRO A 31 5.37 13.72 -6.28
N ARG A 32 6.63 14.06 -6.00
CA ARG A 32 7.67 13.09 -5.60
C ARG A 32 7.44 12.52 -4.21
N ILE A 33 6.95 13.34 -3.28
CA ILE A 33 6.56 12.89 -1.93
C ILE A 33 5.40 11.89 -2.03
N GLN A 34 4.38 12.19 -2.84
CA GLN A 34 3.26 11.26 -3.04
C GLN A 34 3.73 9.92 -3.61
N ALA A 35 4.54 9.92 -4.67
CA ALA A 35 5.06 8.70 -5.28
C ALA A 35 5.84 7.80 -4.30
N ASN A 36 6.64 8.39 -3.40
CA ASN A 36 7.40 7.63 -2.40
C ASN A 36 6.53 7.00 -1.30
N LEU A 37 5.38 7.61 -0.96
CA LEU A 37 4.44 7.02 -0.01
C LEU A 37 3.70 5.82 -0.61
N TYR A 38 3.34 5.86 -1.90
CA TYR A 38 2.62 4.77 -2.56
C TYR A 38 3.51 3.58 -2.98
N THR A 39 4.81 3.78 -3.19
CA THR A 39 5.72 2.71 -3.69
C THR A 39 6.10 1.68 -2.63
N ASN A 40 5.86 1.95 -1.35
CA ASN A 40 6.15 1.00 -0.26
C ASN A 40 5.01 -0.01 -0.01
N GLU A 41 3.86 0.15 -0.70
CA GLU A 41 2.70 -0.73 -0.57
C GLU A 41 2.98 -2.16 -1.08
N LEU A 42 3.87 -2.34 -2.07
CA LEU A 42 4.12 -3.67 -2.63
C LEU A 42 4.81 -4.60 -1.63
N SER A 43 5.86 -4.10 -0.95
CA SER A 43 6.56 -4.85 0.10
C SER A 43 5.67 -5.05 1.33
N ALA A 44 4.88 -4.03 1.70
CA ALA A 44 3.94 -4.12 2.81
C ALA A 44 2.83 -5.15 2.53
N THR A 45 2.31 -5.20 1.29
CA THR A 45 1.27 -6.14 0.87
C THR A 45 1.80 -7.57 0.82
N ALA A 46 3.01 -7.78 0.29
CA ALA A 46 3.65 -9.10 0.28
C ALA A 46 3.88 -9.64 1.69
N GLN A 47 4.36 -8.80 2.62
CA GLN A 47 4.55 -9.17 4.02
C GLN A 47 3.22 -9.50 4.72
N ARG A 48 2.17 -8.70 4.47
CA ARG A 48 0.82 -8.98 4.98
C ARG A 48 0.26 -10.30 4.43
N PHE A 49 0.45 -10.58 3.15
CA PHE A 49 0.01 -11.83 2.52
C PHE A 49 0.70 -13.05 3.15
N VAL A 50 2.03 -12.99 3.33
CA VAL A 50 2.79 -14.05 4.03
C VAL A 50 2.28 -14.24 5.47
N GLY A 51 1.98 -13.15 6.17
CA GLY A 51 1.35 -13.21 7.50
C GLY A 51 -0.01 -13.93 7.49
N LEU A 52 -0.87 -13.64 6.52
CA LEU A 52 -2.18 -14.30 6.40
C LEU A 52 -2.04 -15.79 6.04
N VAL A 53 -1.14 -16.15 5.12
CA VAL A 53 -0.89 -17.54 4.75
C VAL A 53 -0.34 -18.34 5.93
N THR A 54 0.60 -17.78 6.69
CA THR A 54 1.16 -18.45 7.88
C THR A 54 0.10 -18.62 8.96
N GLN A 55 -0.72 -17.61 9.22
CA GLN A 55 -1.83 -17.69 10.17
C GLN A 55 -2.87 -18.75 9.77
N ALA A 56 -3.33 -18.72 8.51
CA ALA A 56 -4.28 -19.71 7.99
C ALA A 56 -3.71 -21.14 8.03
N GLY A 57 -2.40 -21.29 7.77
CA GLY A 57 -1.71 -22.57 7.90
C GLY A 57 -1.66 -23.09 9.34
N GLN A 58 -1.44 -22.21 10.32
CA GLN A 58 -1.52 -22.58 11.75
C GLN A 58 -2.94 -22.97 12.14
N GLU A 59 -3.94 -22.24 11.66
CA GLU A 59 -5.34 -22.52 11.94
C GLU A 59 -5.82 -23.84 11.29
N ALA A 60 -5.40 -24.12 10.06
CA ALA A 60 -5.66 -25.39 9.38
C ALA A 60 -5.02 -26.58 10.10
N ARG A 61 -3.79 -26.41 10.62
CA ARG A 61 -3.11 -27.42 11.46
C ARG A 61 -3.84 -27.63 12.79
N ALA A 62 -4.32 -26.56 13.42
CA ALA A 62 -5.10 -26.66 14.65
C ALA A 62 -6.44 -27.37 14.44
N LYS A 63 -7.14 -27.07 13.33
CA LYS A 63 -8.47 -27.60 13.02
C LYS A 63 -8.48 -28.92 12.24
N HIS A 64 -7.32 -29.41 11.78
CA HIS A 64 -7.18 -30.64 10.97
C HIS A 64 -8.07 -30.68 9.69
N VAL A 65 -8.32 -29.52 9.08
CA VAL A 65 -9.08 -29.41 7.82
C VAL A 65 -8.23 -28.65 6.81
N ALA A 66 -8.02 -29.24 5.62
CA ALA A 66 -7.30 -28.56 4.54
C ALA A 66 -8.16 -27.41 3.99
N PHE A 67 -7.56 -26.28 3.61
CA PHE A 67 -8.26 -25.15 2.99
C PHE A 67 -7.66 -24.87 1.61
N THR A 68 -8.51 -24.63 0.61
CA THR A 68 -8.09 -24.16 -0.73
C THR A 68 -8.29 -22.65 -0.80
N LEU A 69 -7.25 -21.95 -1.26
CA LEU A 69 -7.30 -20.52 -1.56
C LEU A 69 -7.60 -20.32 -3.04
N ARG A 70 -8.64 -19.56 -3.36
CA ARG A 70 -8.99 -19.15 -4.73
C ARG A 70 -8.86 -17.63 -4.85
N PHE A 71 -8.22 -17.18 -5.92
CA PHE A 71 -8.15 -15.76 -6.27
C PHE A 71 -9.41 -15.37 -7.04
N ASP A 72 -10.10 -14.33 -6.55
CA ASP A 72 -11.22 -13.70 -7.24
C ASP A 72 -10.73 -12.39 -7.87
N ALA A 73 -10.67 -12.37 -9.20
CA ALA A 73 -10.19 -11.24 -9.98
C ALA A 73 -11.17 -10.06 -10.01
N GLU A 74 -12.46 -10.31 -9.75
CA GLU A 74 -13.52 -9.29 -9.78
C GLU A 74 -13.58 -8.53 -8.45
N ALA A 75 -13.37 -9.25 -7.34
CA ALA A 75 -13.29 -8.65 -6.00
C ALA A 75 -11.87 -8.23 -5.58
N ASN A 76 -10.85 -8.57 -6.37
CA ASN A 76 -9.43 -8.42 -6.04
C ASN A 76 -9.09 -8.96 -4.63
N ALA A 77 -9.63 -10.11 -4.29
CA ALA A 77 -9.54 -10.70 -2.96
C ALA A 77 -9.24 -12.21 -3.03
N PHE A 78 -8.68 -12.75 -1.94
CA PHE A 78 -8.43 -14.18 -1.78
C PHE A 78 -9.46 -14.80 -0.85
N LEU A 79 -10.15 -15.83 -1.33
CA LEU A 79 -11.15 -16.58 -0.54
C LEU A 79 -10.57 -17.93 -0.12
N ALA A 80 -10.68 -18.26 1.18
CA ALA A 80 -10.29 -19.55 1.73
C ALA A 80 -11.54 -20.41 1.95
N MET A 81 -11.61 -21.58 1.32
CA MET A 81 -12.69 -22.55 1.50
C MET A 81 -12.15 -23.86 2.10
N PRO A 82 -12.78 -24.44 3.12
CA PRO A 82 -12.37 -25.75 3.64
C PRO A 82 -12.59 -26.83 2.57
N VAL A 83 -11.54 -27.60 2.29
CA VAL A 83 -11.57 -28.82 1.50
C VAL A 83 -12.32 -29.86 2.33
N THR A 84 -13.63 -29.93 2.12
CA THR A 84 -14.42 -31.05 2.59
C THR A 84 -14.06 -32.28 1.75
N SER A 85 -13.60 -33.33 2.41
CA SER A 85 -13.19 -34.59 1.77
C SER A 85 -14.43 -35.40 1.33
N GLY A 86 -14.81 -35.28 0.04
CA GLY A 86 -15.42 -36.33 -0.80
C GLY A 86 -16.94 -36.28 -1.07
N PRO A 87 -17.45 -36.91 -2.16
CA PRO A 87 -16.82 -37.32 -3.43
C PRO A 87 -17.31 -36.47 -4.63
N GLU A 88 -16.43 -36.31 -5.62
CA GLU A 88 -16.74 -36.46 -7.05
C GLU A 88 -18.13 -35.96 -7.53
N THR A 89 -18.23 -34.70 -7.93
CA THR A 89 -19.19 -34.27 -8.95
C THR A 89 -18.54 -33.21 -9.83
N GLU A 90 -17.46 -33.61 -10.51
CA GLU A 90 -17.11 -33.03 -11.81
C GLU A 90 -17.29 -34.13 -12.86
N GLU A 91 -18.54 -34.38 -13.25
CA GLU A 91 -18.80 -34.91 -14.58
C GLU A 91 -19.90 -34.09 -15.26
N LYS A 92 -19.54 -33.59 -16.45
CA LYS A 92 -20.37 -33.11 -17.57
C LYS A 92 -20.71 -31.62 -17.66
N LYS A 93 -19.74 -30.88 -18.19
CA LYS A 93 -19.90 -30.08 -19.43
C LYS A 93 -18.48 -29.81 -19.94
N ASN A 94 -18.04 -30.20 -21.12
CA ASN A 94 -18.63 -30.05 -22.44
C ASN A 94 -17.62 -30.67 -23.43
N LYS A 95 -18.03 -31.58 -24.31
CA LYS A 95 -17.24 -31.86 -25.52
C LYS A 95 -18.17 -32.17 -26.70
N ALA A 96 -18.04 -31.27 -27.68
CA ALA A 96 -18.49 -31.32 -29.08
C ALA A 96 -19.99 -31.25 -29.34
#